data_AF-A0A077LMZ7-F1
#
_entry.id   AF-A0A077LMZ7-F1
#
_cell.length_a   1.000
_cell.length_b   1.000
_cell.length_c   1.000
_cell.angle_alpha   90.00
_cell.angle_beta   90.00
_cell.angle_gamma   90.00
#
_symmetry.space_group_name_H-M   'P 1'
#
loop_
_entity.id
_entity.type
_entity.pdbx_description
1 polymer ?
#
loop_
_entity_poly.entity_id
_entity_poly.type
_entity_poly.pdbx_seq_one_letter_code
_entity_poly.pdbx_strand_id
1 'polypeptide(L)'
;MSTASEGTGALEKAMDVLEAVGSSPSGLSQGELAQSLGLPRTTLYRIIATLIERGMIRRDPVRKVYRLGFRYMELVRNAYLMPDLVAAASFELRALRDLTGETSYLAVLDGNQVMSLERCDGAHTQRSSASLGQSKPVYCTGQGKAILAAMDEQSREEILKGLTLTPLTPLTLVDRRRLNAELRITQVRGYAIDNEEIRMGVRCVAAAIRDSSGKVHGALSVAGPSYRLTLERLELLGPELAEAARRVGAQLSETTIKINDNELELVDGPWSFHGAFARWSEARQALFWADTLAPAIRIRDHQGDRVFARFDAPIHGLELHRNGLLVSHAHGWSLLDEQGKEQPLANWPGKQLLALASHPDGSLWASIKTASGCSLGELNPQGELRAAWQFQEPIGSFCWDAEGASVYAVGPETGTLFVMRRDAANVRRLASLPKGSGSPSGIALDAEGGVWTTLRDGWSLVRFGPDGALDRMIGLPVPGPIDLAFAGPDKDTLYITSSRHDLPMETLSNAPASGHLLRLDPELKGVTAHACHWGTR
;
A
#
# COMPACT_ATOMS: atom_id res chain seq x y z
N MET A 1 11.56 35.06 -34.79
CA MET A 1 10.12 34.81 -34.73
C MET A 1 9.90 33.34 -35.05
N SER A 2 9.72 32.50 -34.03
CA SER A 2 9.47 31.06 -34.21
C SER A 2 7.98 30.86 -34.46
N THR A 3 7.62 30.25 -35.58
CA THR A 3 6.25 29.88 -35.93
C THR A 3 5.82 28.73 -35.04
N ALA A 4 5.13 29.03 -33.94
CA ALA A 4 4.35 28.03 -33.21
C ALA A 4 3.30 27.47 -34.18
N SER A 5 3.47 26.21 -34.58
CA SER A 5 2.51 25.45 -35.38
C SER A 5 1.12 25.52 -34.74
N GLU A 6 0.04 25.65 -35.53
CA GLU A 6 -1.36 25.70 -35.06
C GLU A 6 -1.73 24.63 -34.02
N GLY A 7 -1.05 23.47 -34.03
CA GLY A 7 -1.22 22.42 -33.03
C GLY A 7 -0.70 22.77 -31.63
N THR A 8 0.37 23.57 -31.56
CA THR A 8 1.02 24.02 -30.30
C THR A 8 0.08 24.92 -29.50
N GLY A 9 -0.62 25.85 -30.16
CA GLY A 9 -1.51 26.79 -29.49
C GLY A 9 -2.79 26.17 -28.94
N ALA A 10 -3.24 25.01 -29.47
CA ALA A 10 -4.33 24.26 -28.87
C ALA A 10 -3.89 23.48 -27.63
N LEU A 11 -2.65 22.96 -27.64
CA LEU A 11 -2.04 22.26 -26.52
C LEU A 11 -1.76 23.23 -25.35
N GLU A 12 -1.17 24.40 -25.62
CA GLU A 12 -0.93 25.44 -24.59
C GLU A 12 -2.22 25.80 -23.87
N LYS A 13 -3.30 26.09 -24.61
CA LYS A 13 -4.61 26.39 -24.01
C LYS A 13 -5.18 25.23 -23.20
N ALA A 14 -4.92 23.99 -23.60
CA ALA A 14 -5.33 22.83 -22.81
C ALA A 14 -4.53 22.72 -21.50
N MET A 15 -3.23 23.03 -21.53
CA MET A 15 -2.38 23.11 -20.34
C MET A 15 -2.83 24.23 -19.40
N ASP A 16 -3.13 25.43 -19.94
CA ASP A 16 -3.64 26.56 -19.15
C ASP A 16 -4.95 26.20 -18.41
N VAL A 17 -5.84 25.48 -19.10
CA VAL A 17 -7.10 24.99 -18.48
C VAL A 17 -6.81 23.99 -17.37
N LEU A 18 -5.86 23.06 -17.57
CA LEU A 18 -5.47 22.08 -16.55
C LEU A 18 -4.84 22.75 -15.33
N GLU A 19 -3.96 23.72 -15.52
CA GLU A 19 -3.31 24.48 -14.44
C GLU A 19 -4.33 25.29 -13.64
N ALA A 20 -5.25 25.99 -14.32
CA ALA A 20 -6.31 26.76 -13.66
C ALA A 20 -7.23 25.86 -12.82
N VAL A 21 -7.63 24.70 -13.36
CA VAL A 21 -8.44 23.73 -12.61
C VAL A 21 -7.65 23.09 -11.47
N GLY A 22 -6.38 22.75 -11.69
CA GLY A 22 -5.52 22.12 -10.68
C GLY A 22 -5.17 23.05 -9.51
N SER A 23 -5.10 24.35 -9.76
CA SER A 23 -4.83 25.37 -8.73
C SER A 23 -6.06 25.75 -7.90
N SER A 24 -7.25 25.20 -8.22
CA SER A 24 -8.51 25.49 -7.53
C SER A 24 -9.13 24.22 -6.95
N PRO A 25 -8.81 23.84 -5.69
CA PRO A 25 -9.33 22.62 -5.05
C PRO A 25 -10.86 22.55 -4.96
N SER A 26 -11.53 23.71 -4.87
CA SER A 26 -12.99 23.81 -4.90
C SER A 26 -13.60 23.47 -6.26
N GLY A 27 -12.79 23.53 -7.34
CA GLY A 27 -13.19 23.45 -8.73
C GLY A 27 -13.58 24.80 -9.30
N LEU A 28 -13.66 24.88 -10.64
CA LEU A 28 -14.05 26.09 -11.37
C LEU A 28 -15.20 25.81 -12.33
N SER A 29 -16.18 26.70 -12.42
CA SER A 29 -17.23 26.66 -13.43
C SER A 29 -16.69 27.02 -14.82
N GLN A 30 -17.46 26.72 -15.86
CA GLN A 30 -17.09 27.09 -17.24
C GLN A 30 -16.99 28.61 -17.43
N GLY A 31 -17.81 29.38 -16.70
CA GLY A 31 -17.80 30.84 -16.76
C GLY A 31 -16.52 31.42 -16.16
N GLU A 32 -16.13 30.92 -14.99
CA GLU A 32 -14.89 31.32 -14.30
C GLU A 32 -13.65 30.97 -15.12
N LEU A 33 -13.62 29.79 -15.75
CA LEU A 33 -12.54 29.39 -16.65
C LEU A 33 -12.46 30.28 -17.90
N ALA A 34 -13.60 30.60 -18.52
CA ALA A 34 -13.62 31.46 -19.71
C ALA A 34 -13.14 32.88 -19.38
N GLN A 35 -13.53 33.40 -18.21
CA GLN A 35 -13.15 34.73 -17.76
C GLN A 35 -11.67 34.80 -17.37
N SER A 36 -11.18 33.83 -16.59
CA SER A 36 -9.80 33.81 -16.10
C SER A 36 -8.76 33.59 -17.21
N LEU A 37 -9.08 32.76 -18.20
CA LEU A 37 -8.16 32.40 -19.29
C LEU A 37 -8.36 33.23 -20.56
N GLY A 38 -9.39 34.09 -20.61
CA GLY A 38 -9.70 34.89 -21.81
C GLY A 38 -10.06 34.07 -23.06
N LEU A 39 -10.48 32.81 -22.88
CA LEU A 39 -10.75 31.90 -23.99
C LEU A 39 -12.21 32.02 -24.49
N PRO A 40 -12.46 31.99 -25.82
CA PRO A 40 -13.81 31.90 -26.35
C PRO A 40 -14.53 30.66 -25.82
N ARG A 41 -15.82 30.81 -25.46
CA ARG A 41 -16.63 29.74 -24.83
C ARG A 41 -16.66 28.44 -25.63
N THR A 42 -16.70 28.51 -26.95
CA THR A 42 -16.72 27.36 -27.86
C THR A 42 -15.37 26.63 -27.86
N THR A 43 -14.26 27.37 -27.86
CA THR A 43 -12.90 26.83 -27.75
C THR A 43 -12.70 26.13 -26.41
N LEU A 44 -13.07 26.80 -25.31
CA LEU A 44 -12.97 26.24 -23.96
C LEU A 44 -13.82 24.97 -23.81
N TYR A 45 -15.05 24.98 -24.35
CA TYR A 45 -15.92 23.79 -24.30
C TYR A 45 -15.27 22.59 -24.97
N ARG A 46 -14.69 22.76 -26.16
CA ARG A 46 -14.02 21.67 -26.89
C ARG A 46 -12.80 21.14 -26.13
N ILE A 47 -11.99 22.03 -25.57
CA ILE A 47 -10.82 21.66 -24.75
C ILE A 47 -11.27 20.85 -23.53
N ILE A 48 -12.25 21.36 -22.77
CA ILE A 48 -12.77 20.68 -21.58
C ILE A 48 -13.36 19.32 -21.95
N ALA A 49 -14.12 19.22 -23.04
CA ALA A 49 -14.71 17.95 -23.48
C ALA A 49 -13.61 16.90 -23.77
N THR A 50 -12.55 17.28 -24.48
CA THR A 50 -11.41 16.39 -24.74
C THR A 50 -10.66 16.01 -23.46
N LEU A 51 -10.47 16.96 -22.53
CA LEU A 51 -9.80 16.67 -21.25
C LEU A 51 -10.67 15.75 -20.35
N ILE A 52 -11.99 15.85 -20.42
CA ILE A 52 -12.93 14.94 -19.75
C ILE A 52 -12.87 13.54 -20.36
N GLU A 53 -12.94 13.44 -21.69
CA GLU A 53 -12.82 12.17 -22.41
C GLU A 53 -11.50 11.46 -22.11
N ARG A 54 -10.43 12.23 -21.95
CA ARG A 54 -9.10 11.72 -21.56
C ARG A 54 -8.95 11.47 -20.07
N GLY A 55 -9.97 11.70 -19.23
CA GLY A 55 -9.94 11.49 -17.78
C GLY A 55 -9.07 12.48 -17.01
N MET A 56 -8.61 13.57 -17.65
CA MET A 56 -7.75 14.60 -17.05
C MET A 56 -8.57 15.65 -16.30
N ILE A 57 -9.81 15.91 -16.72
CA ILE A 57 -10.77 16.74 -15.99
C ILE A 57 -12.02 15.91 -15.70
N ARG A 58 -12.69 16.19 -14.59
CA ARG A 58 -14.03 15.67 -14.29
C ARG A 58 -14.97 16.81 -13.94
N ARG A 59 -16.27 16.60 -14.15
CA ARG A 59 -17.31 17.55 -13.79
C ARG A 59 -18.03 17.09 -12.54
N ASP A 60 -18.09 17.94 -11.51
CA ASP A 60 -18.94 17.73 -10.34
C ASP A 60 -20.41 17.93 -10.77
N PRO A 61 -21.26 16.88 -10.74
CA PRO A 61 -22.63 16.97 -11.24
C PRO A 61 -23.53 17.84 -10.37
N VAL A 62 -23.19 18.00 -9.08
CA VAL A 62 -23.98 18.77 -8.11
C VAL A 62 -23.59 20.25 -8.19
N ARG A 63 -22.28 20.53 -8.08
CA ARG A 63 -21.77 21.91 -8.02
C ARG A 63 -21.58 22.53 -9.40
N LYS A 64 -21.67 21.75 -10.49
CA LYS A 64 -21.46 22.18 -11.88
C LYS A 64 -20.08 22.83 -12.13
N VAL A 65 -19.07 22.42 -11.35
CA VAL A 65 -17.67 22.85 -11.48
C VAL A 65 -16.82 21.73 -12.07
N TYR A 66 -15.69 22.11 -12.67
CA TYR A 66 -14.66 21.21 -13.16
C TYR A 66 -13.54 21.06 -12.13
N ARG A 67 -13.04 19.83 -12.01
CA ARG A 67 -11.94 19.43 -11.13
C ARG A 67 -10.97 18.53 -11.90
N LEU A 68 -9.76 18.35 -11.39
CA LEU A 68 -8.85 17.34 -11.95
C LEU A 68 -9.50 15.95 -11.88
N GLY A 69 -9.35 15.20 -12.97
CA GLY A 69 -9.82 13.82 -13.10
C GLY A 69 -8.84 12.83 -12.45
N PHE A 70 -9.30 11.60 -12.24
CA PHE A 70 -8.53 10.59 -11.49
C PHE A 70 -7.34 10.03 -12.27
N ARG A 71 -7.25 10.26 -13.58
CA ARG A 71 -6.11 9.80 -14.40
C ARG A 71 -4.76 10.33 -13.90
N TYR A 72 -4.74 11.48 -13.23
CA TYR A 72 -3.53 11.97 -12.59
C TYR A 72 -3.01 11.03 -11.50
N MET A 73 -3.87 10.28 -10.80
CA MET A 73 -3.42 9.28 -9.82
C MET A 73 -2.68 8.13 -10.51
N GLU A 74 -3.18 7.67 -11.66
CA GLU A 74 -2.52 6.64 -12.47
C GLU A 74 -1.18 7.15 -13.01
N LEU A 75 -1.14 8.37 -13.56
CA LEU A 75 0.08 8.97 -14.08
C LEU A 75 1.12 9.19 -12.99
N VAL A 76 0.71 9.66 -11.80
CA VAL A 76 1.61 9.82 -10.65
C VAL A 76 2.13 8.46 -10.18
N ARG A 77 1.27 7.43 -10.12
CA ARG A 77 1.70 6.06 -9.75
C ARG A 77 2.68 5.46 -10.75
N ASN A 78 2.47 5.68 -12.05
CA ASN A 78 3.34 5.15 -13.10
C ASN A 78 4.66 5.96 -13.20
N ALA A 79 4.62 7.27 -12.93
CA ALA A 79 5.80 8.14 -12.96
C ALA A 79 6.65 8.04 -11.69
N TYR A 80 6.03 7.75 -10.55
CA TYR A 80 6.71 7.60 -9.26
C TYR A 80 6.55 6.17 -8.74
N LEU A 81 7.62 5.39 -8.85
CA LEU A 81 7.86 4.14 -8.10
C LEU A 81 8.02 4.37 -6.58
N MET A 82 7.62 5.53 -6.04
CA MET A 82 7.86 5.95 -4.66
C MET A 82 6.68 5.84 -3.67
N PRO A 83 5.60 5.05 -3.86
CA PRO A 83 4.66 4.77 -2.76
C PRO A 83 5.38 4.29 -1.51
N ASP A 84 6.44 3.49 -1.68
CA ASP A 84 7.20 2.88 -0.59
C ASP A 84 7.98 3.91 0.24
N LEU A 85 8.58 4.92 -0.41
CA LEU A 85 9.27 6.00 0.30
C LEU A 85 8.31 6.86 1.12
N VAL A 86 7.15 7.22 0.55
CA VAL A 86 6.14 8.00 1.27
C VAL A 86 5.56 7.19 2.42
N ALA A 87 5.27 5.91 2.20
CA ALA A 87 4.78 5.00 3.22
C ALA A 87 5.78 4.84 4.38
N ALA A 88 7.05 4.56 4.06
CA ALA A 88 8.12 4.39 5.04
C ALA A 88 8.38 5.68 5.85
N ALA A 89 8.27 6.84 5.22
CA ALA A 89 8.50 8.13 5.87
C ALA A 89 7.30 8.63 6.71
N SER A 90 6.09 8.13 6.47
CA SER A 90 4.85 8.68 7.06
C SER A 90 4.86 8.69 8.60
N PHE A 91 5.40 7.65 9.22
CA PHE A 91 5.51 7.59 10.69
C PHE A 91 6.51 8.62 11.21
N GLU A 92 7.71 8.65 10.64
CA GLU A 92 8.78 9.56 11.06
C GLU A 92 8.39 11.03 10.86
N LEU A 93 7.68 11.36 9.77
CA LEU A 93 7.17 12.71 9.55
C LEU A 93 6.25 13.17 10.69
N ARG A 94 5.35 12.30 11.15
CA ARG A 94 4.45 12.60 12.27
C ARG A 94 5.21 12.68 13.58
N ALA A 95 6.09 11.72 13.85
CA ALA A 95 6.91 11.71 15.07
C ALA A 95 7.77 12.97 15.19
N LEU A 96 8.39 13.41 14.10
CA LEU A 96 9.17 14.65 14.06
C LEU A 96 8.31 15.89 14.25
N ARG A 97 7.11 15.93 13.66
CA ARG A 97 6.15 17.01 13.88
C ARG A 97 5.68 17.06 15.33
N ASP A 98 5.42 15.92 15.96
CA ASP A 98 4.97 15.82 17.35
C ASP A 98 6.10 16.18 18.34
N LEU A 99 7.34 15.76 18.03
CA LEU A 99 8.53 16.09 18.81
C LEU A 99 8.86 17.59 18.75
N THR A 100 8.67 18.23 17.59
CA THR A 100 9.15 19.59 17.36
C THR A 100 8.06 20.66 17.40
N GLY A 101 6.80 20.29 17.18
CA GLY A 101 5.69 21.21 16.92
C GLY A 101 5.76 21.92 15.56
N GLU A 102 6.84 21.73 14.80
CA GLU A 102 7.09 22.37 13.51
C GLU A 102 6.66 21.45 12.35
N THR A 103 6.65 22.00 11.13
CA THR A 103 6.24 21.25 9.95
C THR A 103 7.38 20.33 9.49
N SER A 104 7.08 19.05 9.27
CA SER A 104 8.01 18.08 8.69
C SER A 104 7.72 17.84 7.20
N TYR A 105 8.77 17.54 6.42
CA TYR A 105 8.69 17.31 4.98
C TYR A 105 9.52 16.10 4.56
N LEU A 106 8.99 15.37 3.59
CA LEU A 106 9.73 14.41 2.76
C LEU A 106 9.96 15.05 1.41
N ALA A 107 11.20 14.98 0.92
CA ALA A 107 11.55 15.47 -0.40
C ALA A 107 12.50 14.52 -1.12
N VAL A 108 12.48 14.62 -2.45
CA VAL A 108 13.32 13.83 -3.36
C VAL A 108 14.08 14.74 -4.29
N LEU A 109 15.16 14.22 -4.85
CA LEU A 109 15.93 14.90 -5.88
C LEU A 109 15.25 14.69 -7.23
N ASP A 110 14.99 15.79 -7.93
CA ASP A 110 14.53 15.80 -9.32
C ASP A 110 15.45 16.71 -10.14
N GLY A 111 16.34 16.08 -10.93
CA GLY A 111 17.40 16.77 -11.65
C GLY A 111 18.30 17.59 -10.71
N ASN A 112 18.20 18.92 -10.81
CA ASN A 112 18.99 19.87 -10.01
C ASN A 112 18.16 20.58 -8.91
N GLN A 113 16.97 20.05 -8.62
CA GLN A 113 16.04 20.59 -7.64
C GLN A 113 15.61 19.52 -6.63
N VAL A 114 15.12 19.97 -5.48
CA VAL A 114 14.41 19.13 -4.52
C VAL A 114 12.93 19.38 -4.61
N MET A 115 12.15 18.32 -4.74
CA MET A 115 10.70 18.37 -4.79
C MET A 115 10.12 17.75 -3.52
N SER A 116 9.22 18.49 -2.85
CA SER A 116 8.53 17.98 -1.67
C SER A 116 7.41 17.01 -2.07
N LEU A 117 7.49 15.77 -1.60
CA LEU A 117 6.50 14.72 -1.87
C LEU A 117 5.39 14.69 -0.83
N GLU A 118 5.75 14.79 0.45
CA GLU A 118 4.81 14.65 1.57
C GLU A 118 5.15 15.65 2.68
N ARG A 119 4.15 16.03 3.48
CA ARG A 119 4.30 17.01 4.56
C ARG A 119 3.38 16.70 5.72
N CYS A 120 3.89 16.80 6.95
CA CYS A 120 3.06 16.83 8.15
C CYS A 120 3.02 18.26 8.71
N ASP A 121 1.85 18.90 8.67
CA ASP A 121 1.66 20.27 9.15
C ASP A 121 1.94 20.40 10.66
N GLY A 122 2.80 21.37 11.00
CA GLY A 122 3.11 21.74 12.38
C GLY A 122 1.89 22.30 13.13
N ALA A 123 1.93 22.22 14.46
CA ALA A 123 0.80 22.60 15.32
C ALA A 123 0.57 24.13 15.41
N HIS A 124 1.53 24.93 14.94
CA HIS A 124 1.48 26.39 15.04
C HIS A 124 0.66 27.05 13.92
N THR A 125 -0.02 28.15 14.27
CA THR A 125 -0.74 28.99 13.29
C THR A 125 0.20 29.61 12.28
N GLN A 126 1.35 30.14 12.75
CA GLN A 126 2.46 30.56 11.89
C GLN A 126 3.48 29.42 11.78
N ARG A 127 3.38 28.64 10.71
CA ARG A 127 4.23 27.49 10.42
C ARG A 127 4.79 27.57 9.01
N SER A 128 5.79 26.73 8.70
CA SER A 128 6.18 26.52 7.31
C SER A 128 5.04 25.82 6.57
N SER A 129 4.69 26.33 5.39
CA SER A 129 3.54 25.86 4.60
C SER A 129 3.88 25.69 3.12
N ALA A 130 5.13 25.34 2.80
CA ALA A 130 5.55 25.08 1.42
C ALA A 130 4.66 24.02 0.74
N SER A 131 4.29 24.26 -0.52
CA SER A 131 3.40 23.40 -1.30
C SER A 131 4.07 22.07 -1.68
N LEU A 132 3.29 20.99 -1.71
CA LEU A 132 3.73 19.71 -2.26
C LEU A 132 3.86 19.82 -3.79
N GLY A 133 4.79 19.05 -4.37
CA GLY A 133 5.10 19.09 -5.81
C GLY A 133 5.86 20.34 -6.27
N GLN A 134 6.15 21.28 -5.37
CA GLN A 134 6.97 22.45 -5.69
C GLN A 134 8.46 22.09 -5.61
N SER A 135 9.18 22.30 -6.70
CA SER A 135 10.62 22.11 -6.77
C SER A 135 11.40 23.36 -6.31
N LYS A 136 12.49 23.14 -5.60
CA LYS A 136 13.37 24.19 -5.02
C LYS A 136 14.83 23.91 -5.33
N PRO A 137 15.71 24.93 -5.40
CA PRO A 137 17.11 24.68 -5.70
C PRO A 137 17.80 23.81 -4.65
N VAL A 138 18.53 22.80 -5.11
CA VAL A 138 19.17 21.80 -4.24
C VAL A 138 20.28 22.38 -3.35
N TYR A 139 20.99 23.43 -3.79
CA TYR A 139 22.18 23.94 -3.09
C TYR A 139 21.89 24.80 -1.86
N CYS A 140 20.69 25.38 -1.74
CA CYS A 140 20.35 26.33 -0.67
C CYS A 140 19.18 25.86 0.20
N THR A 141 18.84 24.57 0.16
CA THR A 141 17.83 23.96 1.01
C THR A 141 18.48 22.95 1.94
N GLY A 142 17.92 22.77 3.14
CA GLY A 142 18.37 21.72 4.05
C GLY A 142 18.29 20.35 3.37
N GLN A 143 17.15 20.03 2.77
CA GLN A 143 16.89 18.79 2.06
C GLN A 143 17.93 18.53 0.97
N GLY A 144 18.18 19.52 0.10
CA GLY A 144 19.10 19.35 -1.01
C GLY A 144 20.55 19.24 -0.56
N LYS A 145 20.98 20.02 0.44
CA LYS A 145 22.33 19.86 1.02
C LYS A 145 22.51 18.50 1.69
N ALA A 146 21.49 17.99 2.38
CA ALA A 146 21.54 16.65 2.98
C ALA A 146 21.69 15.57 1.90
N ILE A 147 20.88 15.64 0.83
CA ILE A 147 20.96 14.72 -0.31
C ILE A 147 22.35 14.79 -0.96
N LEU A 148 22.82 15.98 -1.35
CA LEU A 148 24.10 16.16 -2.01
C LEU A 148 25.26 15.66 -1.16
N ALA A 149 25.28 15.96 0.14
CA ALA A 149 26.29 15.47 1.07
C ALA A 149 26.29 13.94 1.20
N ALA A 150 25.17 13.30 0.88
CA ALA A 150 24.97 11.88 0.97
C ALA A 150 25.25 11.07 -0.29
N MET A 151 25.21 11.71 -1.45
CA MET A 151 25.53 11.08 -2.73
C MET A 151 27.01 10.71 -2.83
N ASP A 152 27.31 9.78 -3.74
CA ASP A 152 28.68 9.54 -4.17
C ASP A 152 29.27 10.82 -4.79
N GLU A 153 30.60 10.94 -4.73
CA GLU A 153 31.29 12.16 -5.13
C GLU A 153 31.09 12.49 -6.61
N GLN A 154 31.00 11.48 -7.48
CA GLN A 154 30.84 11.69 -8.91
C GLN A 154 29.46 12.27 -9.23
N SER A 155 28.39 11.63 -8.76
CA SER A 155 27.01 12.09 -8.98
C SER A 155 26.78 13.50 -8.39
N ARG A 156 27.36 13.77 -7.21
CA ARG A 156 27.32 15.11 -6.59
C ARG A 156 27.97 16.16 -7.49
N GLU A 157 29.19 15.89 -7.98
CA GLU A 157 29.93 16.83 -8.82
C GLU A 157 29.24 17.08 -10.18
N GLU A 158 28.58 16.06 -10.76
CA GLU A 158 27.78 16.22 -11.97
C GLU A 158 26.63 17.21 -11.77
N ILE A 159 25.89 17.10 -10.66
CA ILE A 159 24.82 18.04 -10.31
C ILE A 159 25.40 19.44 -10.07
N LEU A 160 26.44 19.56 -9.24
CA LEU A 160 27.03 20.85 -8.89
C LEU A 160 27.61 21.59 -10.10
N LYS A 161 28.16 20.87 -11.08
CA LYS A 161 28.65 21.47 -12.34
C LYS A 161 27.52 22.16 -13.11
N GLY A 162 26.35 21.54 -13.17
CA GLY A 162 25.16 22.06 -13.85
C GLY A 162 24.40 23.17 -13.10
N LEU A 163 24.81 23.52 -11.87
CA LEU A 163 24.12 24.53 -11.06
C LEU A 163 24.64 25.96 -11.29
N THR A 164 23.67 26.86 -11.41
CA THR A 164 23.84 28.30 -11.20
C THR A 164 23.43 28.65 -9.77
N LEU A 165 24.37 29.12 -8.96
CA LEU A 165 24.14 29.45 -7.55
C LEU A 165 23.61 30.89 -7.42
N THR A 166 22.31 31.07 -7.61
CA THR A 166 21.64 32.37 -7.51
C THR A 166 21.46 32.81 -6.05
N PRO A 167 21.84 34.03 -5.66
CA PRO A 167 21.56 34.50 -4.30
C PRO A 167 20.05 34.73 -4.10
N LEU A 168 19.40 33.92 -3.25
CA LEU A 168 17.98 34.09 -2.87
C LEU A 168 17.81 34.94 -1.61
N THR A 169 18.82 34.92 -0.75
CA THR A 169 18.97 35.77 0.44
C THR A 169 20.44 36.19 0.57
N PRO A 170 20.76 37.16 1.45
CA PRO A 170 22.15 37.51 1.75
C PRO A 170 22.98 36.35 2.35
N LEU A 171 22.32 35.30 2.84
CA LEU A 171 22.94 34.15 3.48
C LEU A 171 23.12 32.95 2.53
N THR A 172 22.53 33.00 1.33
CA THR A 172 22.65 31.93 0.34
C THR A 172 24.12 31.66 -0.01
N LEU A 173 24.54 30.39 0.07
CA LEU A 173 25.87 29.96 -0.35
C LEU A 173 26.00 29.99 -1.88
N VAL A 174 26.59 31.07 -2.41
CA VAL A 174 26.84 31.25 -3.85
C VAL A 174 28.28 30.96 -4.28
N ASP A 175 29.18 30.70 -3.33
CA ASP A 175 30.55 30.29 -3.59
C ASP A 175 30.66 28.75 -3.56
N ARG A 176 31.17 28.16 -4.65
CA ARG A 176 31.28 26.69 -4.78
C ARG A 176 32.20 26.06 -3.75
N ARG A 177 33.28 26.72 -3.34
CA ARG A 177 34.20 26.19 -2.31
C ARG A 177 33.52 26.18 -0.95
N ARG A 178 32.77 27.23 -0.61
CA ARG A 178 31.98 27.31 0.62
C ARG A 178 30.86 26.27 0.65
N LEU A 179 30.14 26.09 -0.46
CA LEU A 179 29.14 25.04 -0.58
C LEU A 179 29.77 23.66 -0.39
N ASN A 180 30.88 23.36 -1.06
CA ASN A 180 31.57 22.08 -0.90
C ASN A 180 32.08 21.85 0.54
N ALA A 181 32.55 22.89 1.23
CA ALA A 181 32.91 22.81 2.63
C ALA A 181 31.69 22.49 3.51
N GLU A 182 30.55 23.15 3.28
CA GLU A 182 29.31 22.87 4.02
C GLU A 182 28.78 21.46 3.76
N LEU A 183 28.89 20.95 2.52
CA LEU A 183 28.51 19.57 2.19
C LEU A 183 29.40 18.55 2.90
N ARG A 184 30.72 18.81 3.03
CA ARG A 184 31.63 17.96 3.81
C ARG A 184 31.26 17.96 5.30
N ILE A 185 30.96 19.12 5.88
CA ILE A 185 30.50 19.23 7.26
C ILE A 185 29.21 18.43 7.45
N THR A 186 28.25 18.62 6.54
CA THR A 186 26.97 17.91 6.51
C THR A 186 27.16 16.39 6.42
N GLN A 187 28.07 15.93 5.56
CA GLN A 187 28.39 14.51 5.41
C GLN A 187 28.92 13.91 6.71
N VAL A 188 29.82 14.62 7.42
CA VAL A 188 30.41 14.15 8.69
C VAL A 188 29.40 14.16 9.84
N ARG A 189 28.59 15.21 9.97
CA ARG A 189 27.61 15.32 11.08
C ARG A 189 26.31 14.53 10.84
N GLY A 190 26.04 14.12 9.61
CA GLY A 190 24.88 13.30 9.24
C GLY A 190 23.57 14.06 8.98
N TYR A 191 23.56 15.38 9.12
CA TYR A 191 22.40 16.24 8.85
C TYR A 191 22.84 17.58 8.24
N ALA A 192 21.93 18.29 7.58
CA ALA A 192 22.14 19.60 6.97
C ALA A 192 21.31 20.67 7.69
N ILE A 193 21.80 21.91 7.69
CA ILE A 193 21.07 23.07 8.15
C ILE A 193 20.94 24.06 7.00
N ASP A 194 19.72 24.52 6.73
CA ASP A 194 19.46 25.74 5.96
C ASP A 194 19.21 26.88 6.94
N ASN A 195 20.17 27.80 6.98
CA ASN A 195 20.16 28.95 7.87
C ASN A 195 19.68 30.20 7.12
N GLU A 196 18.39 30.24 6.80
CA GLU A 196 17.76 31.36 6.08
C GLU A 196 18.39 31.58 4.69
N GLU A 197 18.87 30.51 4.04
CA GLU A 197 19.54 30.55 2.74
C GLU A 197 18.54 30.62 1.59
N ILE A 198 17.37 30.01 1.75
CA ILE A 198 16.29 30.10 0.76
C ILE A 198 15.33 31.26 1.03
N ARG A 199 15.04 31.54 2.32
CA ARG A 199 14.10 32.59 2.73
C ARG A 199 14.44 33.13 4.10
N MET A 200 14.53 34.45 4.21
CA MET A 200 14.68 35.14 5.49
C MET A 200 13.55 34.77 6.46
N GLY A 201 13.90 34.58 7.73
CA GLY A 201 12.99 34.23 8.80
C GLY A 201 12.59 32.75 8.86
N VAL A 202 13.14 31.88 8.01
CA VAL A 202 12.84 30.43 8.00
C VAL A 202 14.15 29.64 8.09
N ARG A 203 14.16 28.65 8.97
CA ARG A 203 15.25 27.68 9.06
C ARG A 203 14.74 26.28 8.90
N CYS A 204 15.65 25.41 8.49
CA CYS A 204 15.37 24.01 8.26
C CYS A 204 16.57 23.16 8.69
N VAL A 205 16.28 22.01 9.32
CA VAL A 205 17.24 20.92 9.49
C VAL A 205 16.76 19.74 8.66
N ALA A 206 17.69 19.03 8.02
CA ALA A 206 17.38 17.93 7.12
C ALA A 206 18.38 16.78 7.26
N ALA A 207 17.96 15.56 6.94
CA ALA A 207 18.85 14.40 6.87
C ALA A 207 18.47 13.52 5.68
N ALA A 208 19.49 12.98 5.02
CA ALA A 208 19.31 12.14 3.85
C ALA A 208 18.79 10.76 4.24
N ILE A 209 17.83 10.27 3.47
CA ILE A 209 17.31 8.91 3.58
C ILE A 209 18.19 8.05 2.69
N ARG A 210 18.95 7.14 3.29
CA ARG A 210 19.80 6.18 2.60
C ARG A 210 19.37 4.77 2.91
N ASP A 211 19.26 3.92 1.90
CA ASP A 211 19.05 2.50 2.13
C ASP A 211 20.32 1.78 2.60
N SER A 212 20.21 0.48 2.87
CA SER A 212 21.31 -0.37 3.32
C SER A 212 22.45 -0.49 2.29
N SER A 213 22.17 -0.27 1.00
CA SER A 213 23.17 -0.23 -0.08
C SER A 213 23.91 1.10 -0.15
N GLY A 214 23.44 2.11 0.60
CA GLY A 214 23.97 3.46 0.60
C GLY A 214 23.34 4.37 -0.47
N LYS A 215 22.34 3.88 -1.22
CA LYS A 215 21.62 4.67 -2.23
C LYS A 215 20.74 5.71 -1.54
N VAL A 216 20.82 6.95 -2.02
CA VAL A 216 20.05 8.10 -1.50
C VAL A 216 18.69 8.13 -2.18
N HIS A 217 17.62 8.00 -1.40
CA HIS A 217 16.23 8.03 -1.90
C HIS A 217 15.56 9.39 -1.74
N GLY A 218 16.08 10.24 -0.85
CA GLY A 218 15.52 11.56 -0.57
C GLY A 218 16.04 12.14 0.74
N ALA A 219 15.26 13.03 1.35
CA ALA A 219 15.56 13.58 2.66
C ALA A 219 14.28 13.82 3.49
N LEU A 220 14.41 13.61 4.80
CA LEU A 220 13.48 14.17 5.79
C LEU A 220 13.96 15.56 6.20
N SER A 221 13.03 16.41 6.61
CA SER A 221 13.37 17.71 7.17
C SER A 221 12.30 18.25 8.11
N VAL A 222 12.69 19.16 8.99
CA VAL A 222 11.81 19.97 9.82
C VAL A 222 12.10 21.43 9.52
N ALA A 223 11.04 22.21 9.25
CA ALA A 223 11.15 23.62 8.90
C ALA A 223 10.14 24.49 9.62
N GLY A 224 10.57 25.70 9.98
CA GLY A 224 9.80 26.63 10.78
C GLY A 224 10.49 27.99 10.92
N PRO A 225 9.86 28.94 11.62
CA PRO A 225 10.42 30.27 11.82
C PRO A 225 11.74 30.25 12.58
N SER A 226 12.71 31.06 12.13
CA SER A 226 14.07 31.09 12.68
C SER A 226 14.14 31.44 14.18
N TYR A 227 13.13 32.16 14.69
CA TYR A 227 13.01 32.49 16.12
C TYR A 227 12.58 31.32 17.00
N ARG A 228 11.92 30.27 16.45
CA ARG A 228 11.61 29.02 17.19
C ARG A 228 12.60 27.91 16.90
N LEU A 229 13.16 27.91 15.70
CA LEU A 229 14.23 27.01 15.28
C LEU A 229 15.57 27.76 15.36
N THR A 230 16.04 28.02 16.58
CA THR A 230 17.37 28.62 16.78
C THR A 230 18.47 27.64 16.35
N LEU A 231 19.69 28.12 16.12
CA LEU A 231 20.79 27.25 15.68
C LEU A 231 21.07 26.15 16.71
N GLU A 232 21.03 26.48 18.00
CA GLU A 232 21.20 25.53 19.10
C GLU A 232 20.12 24.45 19.07
N ARG A 233 18.87 24.82 18.77
CA ARG A 233 17.78 23.85 18.63
C ARG A 233 17.98 22.96 17.41
N LEU A 234 18.45 23.51 16.28
CA LEU A 234 18.72 22.73 15.08
C LEU A 234 19.87 21.73 15.30
N GLU A 235 20.89 22.10 16.07
CA GLU A 235 21.98 21.20 16.46
C GLU A 235 21.49 20.03 17.33
N LEU A 236 20.51 20.26 18.20
CA LEU A 236 19.86 19.19 18.98
C LEU A 236 18.94 18.31 18.13
N LEU A 237 18.23 18.89 17.15
CA LEU A 237 17.31 18.16 16.29
C LEU A 237 17.99 17.37 15.18
N GLY A 238 19.18 17.79 14.74
CA GLY A 238 19.92 17.16 13.66
C GLY A 238 20.13 15.65 13.84
N PRO A 239 20.64 15.18 14.98
CA PRO A 239 20.80 13.75 15.27
C PRO A 239 19.49 12.97 15.25
N GLU A 240 18.42 13.51 15.85
CA GLU A 240 17.08 12.88 15.82
C GLU A 240 16.56 12.72 14.40
N LEU A 241 16.82 13.72 13.55
CA LEU A 241 16.44 13.69 12.15
C LEU A 241 17.24 12.66 11.35
N ALA A 242 18.55 12.56 11.63
CA ALA A 242 19.43 11.57 11.00
C ALA A 242 19.03 10.14 11.38
N GLU A 243 18.69 9.92 12.65
CA GLU A 243 18.15 8.67 13.16
C GLU A 243 16.83 8.31 12.46
N ALA A 244 15.89 9.26 12.39
CA ALA A 244 14.61 9.10 11.69
C ALA A 244 14.82 8.74 10.22
N ALA A 245 15.68 9.48 9.51
CA ALA A 245 15.99 9.22 8.11
C ALA A 245 16.64 7.84 7.90
N ARG A 246 17.45 7.37 8.85
CA ARG A 246 18.03 6.02 8.82
C ARG A 246 16.97 4.94 9.04
N ARG A 247 15.99 5.14 9.93
CA ARG A 247 14.85 4.21 10.11
C ARG A 247 13.97 4.14 8.85
N VAL A 248 13.76 5.25 8.16
CA VAL A 248 13.09 5.23 6.85
C VAL A 248 13.94 4.46 5.84
N GLY A 249 15.23 4.78 5.75
CA GLY A 249 16.15 4.14 4.82
C GLY A 249 16.24 2.62 4.99
N ALA A 250 16.23 2.13 6.24
CA ALA A 250 16.21 0.71 6.53
C ALA A 250 14.97 -0.02 5.99
N GLN A 251 13.84 0.67 5.86
CA GLN A 251 12.60 0.12 5.27
C GLN A 251 12.63 0.13 3.73
N LEU A 252 13.54 0.89 3.12
CA LEU A 252 13.66 1.05 1.66
C LEU A 252 14.71 0.13 1.04
N SER A 253 15.26 -0.79 1.82
CA SER A 253 16.32 -1.69 1.39
C SER A 253 15.88 -2.45 0.14
N GLU A 254 16.49 -2.12 -1.01
CA GLU A 254 16.38 -2.89 -2.22
C GLU A 254 17.08 -4.24 -2.00
N THR A 255 16.32 -5.26 -1.58
CA THR A 255 16.27 -6.41 -2.47
C THR A 255 15.82 -5.84 -3.80
N THR A 256 16.70 -5.79 -4.81
CA THR A 256 16.33 -5.36 -6.15
C THR A 256 15.26 -6.29 -6.68
N ILE A 257 13.99 -6.04 -6.35
CA ILE A 257 12.86 -6.72 -6.97
C ILE A 257 12.62 -5.98 -8.26
N LYS A 258 13.37 -6.38 -9.29
CA LYS A 258 12.84 -6.34 -10.63
C LYS A 258 11.57 -7.21 -10.57
N ILE A 259 10.41 -6.59 -10.55
CA ILE A 259 9.23 -7.27 -11.06
C ILE A 259 9.55 -7.48 -12.52
N ASN A 260 9.90 -8.71 -12.90
CA ASN A 260 9.70 -9.10 -14.28
C ASN A 260 8.20 -8.96 -14.51
N ASP A 261 7.78 -8.10 -15.44
CA ASP A 261 6.38 -7.95 -15.89
C ASP A 261 5.74 -9.29 -16.38
N ASN A 262 6.46 -10.42 -16.26
CA ASN A 262 6.05 -11.78 -16.62
C ASN A 262 5.63 -12.68 -15.44
N GLU A 263 5.67 -12.25 -14.17
CA GLU A 263 5.41 -13.17 -13.03
C GLU A 263 3.97 -13.20 -12.52
N LEU A 264 3.16 -12.17 -12.78
CA LEU A 264 1.75 -12.12 -12.35
C LEU A 264 0.83 -12.40 -13.52
N GLU A 265 0.15 -13.54 -13.48
CA GLU A 265 -0.74 -14.02 -14.53
C GLU A 265 -2.21 -13.94 -14.10
N LEU A 266 -3.06 -13.51 -15.03
CA LEU A 266 -4.50 -13.68 -14.89
C LEU A 266 -4.84 -15.14 -15.20
N VAL A 267 -5.56 -15.79 -14.30
CA VAL A 267 -5.99 -17.16 -14.54
C VAL A 267 -7.23 -17.16 -15.43
N ASP A 268 -7.17 -17.90 -16.53
CA ASP A 268 -8.32 -18.12 -17.41
C ASP A 268 -9.48 -18.74 -16.63
N GLY A 269 -10.63 -18.06 -16.68
CA GLY A 269 -11.84 -18.47 -15.97
C GLY A 269 -12.82 -17.30 -15.81
N PRO A 270 -14.09 -17.58 -15.46
CA PRO A 270 -15.05 -16.54 -15.16
C PRO A 270 -14.65 -15.79 -13.88
N TRP A 271 -14.92 -14.50 -13.81
CA TRP A 271 -14.75 -13.76 -12.56
C TRP A 271 -15.73 -14.26 -11.48
N SER A 272 -15.41 -13.96 -10.23
CA SER A 272 -16.28 -14.06 -9.06
C SER A 272 -16.73 -12.65 -8.65
N PHE A 273 -17.94 -12.48 -8.13
CA PHE A 273 -18.35 -11.19 -7.56
C PHE A 273 -17.50 -10.85 -6.34
N HIS A 274 -17.30 -11.86 -5.48
CA HIS A 274 -16.42 -11.78 -4.32
C HIS A 274 -15.75 -13.14 -4.07
N GLY A 275 -14.55 -13.34 -4.61
CA GLY A 275 -13.79 -14.57 -4.44
C GLY A 275 -13.08 -14.61 -3.09
N ALA A 276 -13.40 -15.57 -2.22
CA ALA A 276 -12.83 -15.71 -0.88
C ALA A 276 -12.51 -17.16 -0.52
N PHE A 277 -11.81 -17.36 0.59
CA PHE A 277 -11.54 -18.66 1.21
C PHE A 277 -10.76 -19.62 0.30
N ALA A 278 -9.62 -19.15 -0.23
CA ALA A 278 -8.77 -19.95 -1.09
C ALA A 278 -8.15 -21.13 -0.32
N ARG A 279 -8.31 -22.36 -0.80
CA ARG A 279 -7.82 -23.58 -0.13
C ARG A 279 -7.21 -24.54 -1.14
N TRP A 280 -5.95 -24.94 -0.91
CA TRP A 280 -5.27 -25.94 -1.73
C TRP A 280 -5.45 -27.35 -1.15
N SER A 281 -6.00 -28.26 -1.95
CA SER A 281 -6.07 -29.68 -1.62
C SER A 281 -4.90 -30.42 -2.28
N GLU A 282 -3.92 -30.81 -1.48
CA GLU A 282 -2.76 -31.60 -1.93
C GLU A 282 -3.18 -32.98 -2.47
N ALA A 283 -4.13 -33.64 -1.82
CA ALA A 283 -4.64 -34.94 -2.25
C ALA A 283 -5.30 -34.89 -3.65
N ARG A 284 -6.02 -33.80 -3.95
CA ARG A 284 -6.72 -33.64 -5.24
C ARG A 284 -5.91 -32.86 -6.28
N GLN A 285 -4.78 -32.28 -5.89
CA GLN A 285 -4.02 -31.32 -6.69
C GLN A 285 -4.94 -30.22 -7.26
N ALA A 286 -5.79 -29.66 -6.39
CA ALA A 286 -6.84 -28.73 -6.78
C ALA A 286 -6.97 -27.56 -5.79
N LEU A 287 -7.15 -26.36 -6.34
CA LEU A 287 -7.48 -25.15 -5.59
C LEU A 287 -9.00 -25.01 -5.51
N PHE A 288 -9.54 -24.76 -4.31
CA PHE A 288 -10.94 -24.41 -4.06
C PHE A 288 -11.06 -22.98 -3.56
N TRP A 289 -12.13 -22.28 -3.92
CA TRP A 289 -12.50 -20.99 -3.36
C TRP A 289 -14.01 -20.77 -3.50
N ALA A 290 -14.57 -19.80 -2.78
CA ALA A 290 -15.99 -19.46 -2.86
C ALA A 290 -16.20 -18.13 -3.61
N ASP A 291 -17.20 -18.03 -4.46
CA ASP A 291 -17.86 -16.75 -4.75
C ASP A 291 -18.96 -16.58 -3.70
N THR A 292 -18.78 -15.64 -2.77
CA THR A 292 -19.70 -15.49 -1.63
C THR A 292 -20.98 -14.74 -1.99
N LEU A 293 -20.98 -13.97 -3.08
CA LEU A 293 -22.11 -13.14 -3.51
C LEU A 293 -22.92 -13.77 -4.66
N ALA A 294 -22.29 -14.60 -5.50
CA ALA A 294 -23.00 -15.58 -6.33
C ALA A 294 -22.70 -16.97 -5.78
N PRO A 295 -23.42 -17.41 -4.71
CA PRO A 295 -22.96 -18.48 -3.83
C PRO A 295 -22.61 -19.77 -4.57
N ALA A 296 -21.32 -19.97 -4.75
CA ALA A 296 -20.78 -21.11 -5.46
C ALA A 296 -19.38 -21.44 -4.96
N ILE A 297 -19.08 -22.72 -4.87
CA ILE A 297 -17.71 -23.20 -4.70
C ILE A 297 -17.13 -23.39 -6.09
N ARG A 298 -15.97 -22.82 -6.30
CA ARG A 298 -15.15 -22.91 -7.49
C ARG A 298 -13.97 -23.83 -7.21
N ILE A 299 -13.46 -24.41 -8.28
CA ILE A 299 -12.35 -25.34 -8.23
C ILE A 299 -11.52 -25.16 -9.49
N ARG A 300 -10.20 -25.20 -9.31
CA ARG A 300 -9.22 -25.25 -10.38
C ARG A 300 -8.32 -26.45 -10.18
N ASP A 301 -8.32 -27.35 -11.14
CA ASP A 301 -7.42 -28.50 -11.22
C ASP A 301 -6.86 -28.60 -12.65
N HIS A 302 -6.30 -29.76 -13.01
CA HIS A 302 -5.79 -30.03 -14.36
C HIS A 302 -6.84 -29.87 -15.48
N GLN A 303 -8.14 -29.89 -15.15
CA GLN A 303 -9.25 -29.67 -16.09
C GLN A 303 -9.60 -28.19 -16.27
N GLY A 304 -8.95 -27.28 -15.51
CA GLY A 304 -9.22 -25.85 -15.53
C GLY A 304 -10.18 -25.37 -14.44
N ASP A 305 -10.63 -24.13 -14.56
CA ASP A 305 -11.55 -23.49 -13.62
C ASP A 305 -13.01 -23.85 -13.93
N ARG A 306 -13.73 -24.37 -12.92
CA ARG A 306 -15.17 -24.64 -13.00
C ARG A 306 -15.88 -24.46 -11.66
N VAL A 307 -17.22 -24.40 -11.73
CA VAL A 307 -18.07 -24.47 -10.53
C VAL A 307 -18.10 -25.91 -10.02
N PHE A 308 -17.73 -26.11 -8.77
CA PHE A 308 -17.80 -27.38 -8.05
C PHE A 308 -19.18 -27.64 -7.47
N ALA A 309 -19.76 -26.64 -6.81
CA ALA A 309 -21.09 -26.70 -6.19
C ALA A 309 -21.74 -25.32 -6.17
N ARG A 310 -23.07 -25.27 -6.20
CA ARG A 310 -23.86 -24.04 -6.05
C ARG A 310 -24.68 -24.11 -4.77
N PHE A 311 -24.88 -22.95 -4.14
CA PHE A 311 -25.65 -22.82 -2.92
C PHE A 311 -26.78 -21.82 -3.13
N ASP A 312 -27.90 -22.06 -2.45
CA ASP A 312 -29.06 -21.16 -2.46
C ASP A 312 -28.96 -20.08 -1.36
N ALA A 313 -27.82 -19.98 -0.68
CA ALA A 313 -27.55 -19.09 0.44
C ALA A 313 -26.11 -18.55 0.42
N PRO A 314 -25.88 -17.30 0.88
CA PRO A 314 -24.54 -16.73 1.02
C PRO A 314 -23.58 -17.64 1.80
N ILE A 315 -22.36 -17.78 1.28
CA ILE A 315 -21.28 -18.56 1.90
C ILE A 315 -20.50 -17.64 2.85
N HIS A 316 -20.27 -18.13 4.07
CA HIS A 316 -19.58 -17.42 5.15
C HIS A 316 -18.23 -18.05 5.53
N GLY A 317 -17.94 -19.26 5.05
CA GLY A 317 -16.66 -19.90 5.30
C GLY A 317 -16.47 -21.16 4.47
N LEU A 318 -15.21 -21.50 4.20
CA LEU A 318 -14.80 -22.70 3.48
C LEU A 318 -13.54 -23.26 4.14
N GLU A 319 -13.52 -24.56 4.40
CA GLU A 319 -12.33 -25.22 4.96
C GLU A 319 -12.23 -26.66 4.47
N LEU A 320 -11.00 -27.15 4.28
CA LEU A 320 -10.77 -28.56 3.97
C LEU A 320 -11.00 -29.40 5.23
N HIS A 321 -11.76 -30.49 5.08
CA HIS A 321 -12.07 -31.41 6.17
C HIS A 321 -11.81 -32.85 5.70
N ARG A 322 -11.49 -33.75 6.65
CA ARG A 322 -11.12 -35.15 6.35
C ARG A 322 -12.13 -35.91 5.47
N ASN A 323 -13.41 -35.55 5.57
CA ASN A 323 -14.51 -36.23 4.86
C ASN A 323 -15.04 -35.45 3.65
N GLY A 324 -14.51 -34.26 3.35
CA GLY A 324 -15.16 -33.36 2.39
C GLY A 324 -14.67 -31.92 2.46
N LEU A 325 -15.28 -31.07 1.66
CA LEU A 325 -15.11 -29.63 1.77
C LEU A 325 -16.20 -29.08 2.69
N LEU A 326 -15.80 -28.51 3.82
CA LEU A 326 -16.71 -27.96 4.81
C LEU A 326 -17.10 -26.53 4.41
N VAL A 327 -18.40 -26.27 4.35
CA VAL A 327 -18.95 -24.98 3.94
C VAL A 327 -19.87 -24.45 5.03
N SER A 328 -19.63 -23.23 5.49
CA SER A 328 -20.59 -22.47 6.30
C SER A 328 -21.35 -21.51 5.39
N HIS A 329 -22.67 -21.47 5.52
CA HIS A 329 -23.55 -20.60 4.73
C HIS A 329 -24.74 -20.10 5.58
N ALA A 330 -25.54 -19.18 5.05
CA ALA A 330 -26.63 -18.55 5.82
C ALA A 330 -27.71 -19.52 6.34
N HIS A 331 -27.85 -20.72 5.76
CA HIS A 331 -28.79 -21.75 6.21
C HIS A 331 -28.17 -22.78 7.16
N GLY A 332 -26.89 -22.65 7.50
CA GLY A 332 -26.20 -23.58 8.38
C GLY A 332 -24.86 -24.02 7.80
N TRP A 333 -24.59 -25.31 7.88
CA TRP A 333 -23.33 -25.88 7.45
C TRP A 333 -23.57 -27.13 6.63
N SER A 334 -22.69 -27.34 5.67
CA SER A 334 -22.75 -28.48 4.77
C SER A 334 -21.37 -29.04 4.51
N LEU A 335 -21.31 -30.34 4.27
CA LEU A 335 -20.14 -31.03 3.77
C LEU A 335 -20.36 -31.35 2.30
N LEU A 336 -19.46 -30.92 1.43
CA LEU A 336 -19.44 -31.36 0.04
C LEU A 336 -18.58 -32.61 -0.09
N ASP A 337 -19.14 -33.65 -0.71
CA ASP A 337 -18.39 -34.86 -1.04
C ASP A 337 -17.47 -34.66 -2.26
N GLU A 338 -16.78 -35.73 -2.69
CA GLU A 338 -15.82 -35.69 -3.80
C GLU A 338 -16.43 -35.20 -5.12
N GLN A 339 -17.74 -35.43 -5.32
CA GLN A 339 -18.49 -35.04 -6.51
C GLN A 339 -19.14 -33.65 -6.36
N GLY A 340 -18.96 -32.98 -5.22
CA GLY A 340 -19.55 -31.67 -4.95
C GLY A 340 -21.01 -31.74 -4.50
N LYS A 341 -21.51 -32.93 -4.15
CA LYS A 341 -22.87 -33.07 -3.64
C LYS A 341 -22.92 -32.64 -2.18
N GLU A 342 -23.88 -31.78 -1.89
CA GLU A 342 -24.09 -31.19 -0.57
C GLU A 342 -24.74 -32.18 0.41
N GLN A 343 -24.16 -32.29 1.60
CA GLN A 343 -24.70 -33.02 2.74
C GLN A 343 -24.84 -32.06 3.92
N PRO A 344 -26.06 -31.57 4.22
CA PRO A 344 -26.29 -30.67 5.34
C PRO A 344 -25.90 -31.29 6.69
N LEU A 345 -25.21 -30.53 7.52
CA LEU A 345 -24.82 -30.90 8.87
C LEU A 345 -25.83 -30.33 9.87
N ALA A 346 -26.55 -31.20 10.58
CA ALA A 346 -27.48 -30.79 11.62
C ALA A 346 -26.73 -30.32 12.88
N ASN A 347 -27.29 -29.33 13.59
CA ASN A 347 -26.90 -28.91 14.94
C ASN A 347 -25.61 -28.10 15.13
N TRP A 348 -25.17 -27.32 14.14
CA TRP A 348 -24.12 -26.31 14.34
C TRP A 348 -24.71 -24.88 14.49
N PRO A 349 -24.42 -24.15 15.58
CA PRO A 349 -25.06 -22.87 15.87
C PRO A 349 -24.67 -21.77 14.87
N GLY A 350 -25.65 -20.93 14.52
CA GLY A 350 -25.51 -19.74 13.68
C GLY A 350 -24.86 -18.57 14.42
N LYS A 351 -23.57 -18.67 14.74
CA LYS A 351 -22.79 -17.50 15.14
C LYS A 351 -22.24 -16.79 13.90
N GLN A 352 -21.98 -15.48 14.00
CA GLN A 352 -21.33 -14.71 12.94
C GLN A 352 -19.87 -15.15 12.84
N LEU A 353 -19.65 -16.22 12.07
CA LEU A 353 -18.34 -16.71 11.68
C LEU A 353 -17.61 -15.64 10.87
N LEU A 354 -16.33 -15.42 11.19
CA LEU A 354 -15.47 -14.49 10.48
C LEU A 354 -14.40 -15.21 9.65
N ALA A 355 -13.84 -16.31 10.18
CA ALA A 355 -12.81 -17.09 9.51
C ALA A 355 -12.76 -18.53 10.05
N LEU A 356 -12.21 -19.44 9.24
CA LEU A 356 -11.92 -20.83 9.58
C LEU A 356 -10.49 -21.20 9.20
N ALA A 357 -9.89 -22.06 9.99
CA ALA A 357 -8.68 -22.78 9.61
C ALA A 357 -8.62 -24.12 10.34
N SER A 358 -8.08 -25.14 9.69
CA SER A 358 -7.76 -26.41 10.32
C SER A 358 -6.37 -26.37 10.96
N HIS A 359 -6.27 -26.85 12.19
CA HIS A 359 -4.99 -27.12 12.83
C HIS A 359 -4.39 -28.44 12.27
N PRO A 360 -3.05 -28.63 12.25
CA PRO A 360 -2.43 -29.85 11.71
C PRO A 360 -2.92 -31.19 12.30
N ASP A 361 -3.39 -31.20 13.54
CA ASP A 361 -3.99 -32.36 14.22
C ASP A 361 -5.43 -32.69 13.74
N GLY A 362 -5.99 -31.90 12.82
CA GLY A 362 -7.33 -32.06 12.28
C GLY A 362 -8.44 -31.41 13.09
N SER A 363 -8.13 -30.72 14.19
CA SER A 363 -9.11 -29.89 14.90
C SER A 363 -9.47 -28.65 14.07
N LEU A 364 -10.76 -28.29 14.06
CA LEU A 364 -11.25 -27.11 13.38
C LEU A 364 -11.20 -25.91 14.31
N TRP A 365 -10.67 -24.79 13.82
CA TRP A 365 -10.62 -23.53 14.55
C TRP A 365 -11.44 -22.47 13.84
N ALA A 366 -11.96 -21.53 14.61
CA ALA A 366 -12.74 -20.43 14.08
C ALA A 366 -12.46 -19.11 14.78
N SER A 367 -12.61 -18.03 14.01
CA SER A 367 -12.82 -16.68 14.51
C SER A 367 -14.31 -16.37 14.48
N ILE A 368 -14.88 -15.99 15.63
CA ILE A 368 -16.30 -15.69 15.77
C ILE A 368 -16.48 -14.30 16.34
N LYS A 369 -17.37 -13.51 15.73
CA LYS A 369 -17.72 -12.17 16.20
C LYS A 369 -18.38 -12.22 17.58
N THR A 370 -18.00 -11.29 18.44
CA THR A 370 -18.58 -11.05 19.77
C THR A 370 -19.12 -9.62 19.85
N ALA A 371 -19.72 -9.24 20.99
CA ALA A 371 -20.27 -7.90 21.18
C ALA A 371 -19.20 -6.78 21.10
N SER A 372 -17.95 -7.07 21.43
CA SER A 372 -16.86 -6.09 21.54
C SER A 372 -15.65 -6.38 20.63
N GLY A 373 -15.80 -7.27 19.65
CA GLY A 373 -14.70 -7.70 18.77
C GLY A 373 -14.88 -9.14 18.31
N CYS A 374 -13.89 -10.00 18.53
CA CYS A 374 -14.01 -11.43 18.21
C CYS A 374 -13.27 -12.35 19.18
N SER A 375 -13.59 -13.63 19.13
CA SER A 375 -12.89 -14.70 19.81
C SER A 375 -12.36 -15.71 18.80
N LEU A 376 -11.11 -16.13 18.97
CA LEU A 376 -10.47 -17.17 18.17
C LEU A 376 -10.26 -18.40 19.05
N GLY A 377 -10.67 -19.57 18.58
CA GLY A 377 -10.60 -20.80 19.37
C GLY A 377 -10.95 -22.06 18.59
N GLU A 378 -10.83 -23.19 19.26
CA GLU A 378 -11.19 -24.51 18.73
C GLU A 378 -12.72 -24.66 18.71
N LEU A 379 -13.26 -25.17 17.60
CA LEU A 379 -14.66 -25.56 17.49
C LEU A 379 -14.82 -27.03 17.90
N ASN A 380 -15.66 -27.29 18.90
CA ASN A 380 -16.01 -28.66 19.25
C ASN A 380 -17.00 -29.25 18.21
N PRO A 381 -17.24 -30.58 18.23
CA PRO A 381 -18.20 -31.21 17.32
C PRO A 381 -19.64 -30.66 17.42
N GLN A 382 -20.00 -30.02 18.53
CA GLN A 382 -21.29 -29.35 18.73
C GLN A 382 -21.30 -27.90 18.22
N GLY A 383 -20.16 -27.38 17.76
CA GLY A 383 -20.01 -26.03 17.18
C GLY A 383 -19.91 -24.93 18.22
N GLU A 384 -19.61 -25.30 19.46
CA GLU A 384 -19.26 -24.36 20.51
C GLU A 384 -17.77 -24.03 20.40
N LEU A 385 -17.47 -22.74 20.54
CA LEU A 385 -16.11 -22.23 20.48
C LEU A 385 -15.48 -22.30 21.87
N ARG A 386 -14.42 -23.11 22.01
CA ARG A 386 -13.50 -23.03 23.13
C ARG A 386 -12.48 -21.93 22.84
N ALA A 387 -12.82 -20.70 23.23
CA ALA A 387 -12.00 -19.53 22.97
C ALA A 387 -10.60 -19.65 23.62
N ALA A 388 -9.56 -19.44 22.81
CA ALA A 388 -8.17 -19.37 23.25
C ALA A 388 -7.68 -17.91 23.34
N TRP A 389 -8.10 -17.06 22.40
CA TRP A 389 -7.75 -15.64 22.36
C TRP A 389 -8.96 -14.74 22.08
N GLN A 390 -8.89 -13.50 22.55
CA GLN A 390 -9.89 -12.46 22.32
C GLN A 390 -9.24 -11.23 21.71
N PHE A 391 -9.96 -10.59 20.78
CA PHE A 391 -9.51 -9.40 20.06
C PHE A 391 -10.58 -8.31 20.14
N GLN A 392 -10.12 -7.06 20.15
CA GLN A 392 -10.99 -5.87 20.11
C GLN A 392 -11.34 -5.44 18.67
N GLU A 393 -10.98 -6.26 17.69
CA GLU A 393 -11.27 -6.08 16.26
C GLU A 393 -11.63 -7.45 15.65
N PRO A 394 -12.31 -7.51 14.50
CA PRO A 394 -12.59 -8.77 13.83
C PRO A 394 -11.31 -9.39 13.27
N ILE A 395 -11.12 -10.69 13.48
CA ILE A 395 -10.08 -11.46 12.78
C ILE A 395 -10.73 -12.12 11.55
N GLY A 396 -10.42 -11.59 10.37
CA GLY A 396 -11.04 -11.98 9.10
C GLY A 396 -10.33 -13.13 8.37
N SER A 397 -9.07 -13.41 8.73
CA SER A 397 -8.35 -14.59 8.25
C SER A 397 -7.24 -14.95 9.23
N PHE A 398 -6.94 -16.25 9.33
CA PHE A 398 -5.85 -16.79 10.14
C PHE A 398 -5.40 -18.14 9.58
N CYS A 399 -4.17 -18.54 9.90
CA CYS A 399 -3.62 -19.83 9.53
C CYS A 399 -2.62 -20.33 10.58
N TRP A 400 -2.40 -21.65 10.59
CA TRP A 400 -1.42 -22.30 11.44
C TRP A 400 -0.09 -22.47 10.70
N ASP A 401 1.02 -22.48 11.43
CA ASP A 401 2.27 -23.03 10.91
C ASP A 401 2.16 -24.55 10.67
N ALA A 402 3.13 -25.12 9.96
CA ALA A 402 3.14 -26.54 9.63
C ALA A 402 3.21 -27.45 10.86
N GLU A 403 3.76 -26.94 11.96
CA GLU A 403 3.96 -27.67 13.22
C GLU A 403 2.74 -27.58 14.15
N GLY A 404 1.82 -26.64 13.91
CA GLY A 404 0.67 -26.37 14.79
C GLY A 404 1.07 -25.66 16.08
N ALA A 405 2.29 -25.12 16.14
CA ALA A 405 2.82 -24.45 17.32
C ALA A 405 2.32 -23.01 17.42
N SER A 406 2.20 -22.34 16.28
CA SER A 406 1.82 -20.93 16.19
C SER A 406 0.68 -20.72 15.21
N VAL A 407 -0.19 -19.78 15.56
CA VAL A 407 -1.25 -19.26 14.70
C VAL A 407 -0.93 -17.82 14.32
N TYR A 408 -1.17 -17.48 13.07
CA TYR A 408 -0.99 -16.16 12.50
C TYR A 408 -2.34 -15.62 12.04
N ALA A 409 -2.62 -14.35 12.31
CA ALA A 409 -3.93 -13.77 12.03
C ALA A 409 -3.82 -12.32 11.55
N VAL A 410 -4.80 -11.88 10.76
CA VAL A 410 -4.90 -10.49 10.31
C VAL A 410 -6.04 -9.75 10.98
N GLY A 411 -5.72 -8.57 11.50
CA GLY A 411 -6.61 -7.54 11.99
C GLY A 411 -6.83 -6.46 10.92
N PRO A 412 -7.88 -6.55 10.08
CA PRO A 412 -8.16 -5.62 9.00
C PRO A 412 -8.38 -4.17 9.43
N GLU A 413 -8.92 -3.93 10.63
CA GLU A 413 -9.29 -2.58 11.08
C GLU A 413 -8.08 -1.79 11.57
N THR A 414 -7.17 -2.46 12.28
CA THR A 414 -5.94 -1.81 12.76
C THR A 414 -4.76 -1.96 11.80
N GLY A 415 -4.88 -2.84 10.79
CA GLY A 415 -3.79 -3.17 9.88
C GLY A 415 -2.73 -4.07 10.54
N THR A 416 -3.10 -4.84 11.57
CA THR A 416 -2.13 -5.58 12.39
C THR A 416 -2.05 -7.04 11.98
N LEU A 417 -0.83 -7.58 11.91
CA LEU A 417 -0.59 -9.02 11.83
C LEU A 417 -0.24 -9.52 13.22
N PHE A 418 -0.94 -10.55 13.67
CA PHE A 418 -0.77 -11.17 14.98
C PHE A 418 -0.09 -12.53 14.84
N VAL A 419 0.70 -12.90 15.84
CA VAL A 419 1.23 -14.26 16.04
C VAL A 419 0.96 -14.68 17.48
N MET A 420 0.42 -15.87 17.66
CA MET A 420 0.12 -16.45 18.98
C MET A 420 0.63 -17.89 19.03
N ARG A 421 1.07 -18.34 20.21
CA ARG A 421 1.49 -19.73 20.43
C ARG A 421 0.35 -20.52 21.06
N ARG A 422 0.09 -21.74 20.58
CA ARG A 422 -1.04 -22.57 21.02
C ARG A 422 -1.18 -22.68 22.54
N ASP A 423 -0.05 -22.83 23.24
CA ASP A 423 -0.01 -23.05 24.70
C ASP A 423 0.08 -21.74 25.51
N ALA A 424 -0.08 -20.59 24.86
CA ALA A 424 0.10 -19.29 25.50
C ALA A 424 -1.07 -18.35 25.21
N ALA A 425 -1.60 -17.72 26.26
CA ALA A 425 -2.69 -16.75 26.14
C ALA A 425 -2.26 -15.40 25.55
N ASN A 426 -0.95 -15.16 25.39
CA ASN A 426 -0.44 -13.88 24.92
C ASN A 426 -0.61 -13.74 23.40
N VAL A 427 -1.16 -12.59 22.98
CA VAL A 427 -1.21 -12.19 21.58
C VAL A 427 -0.01 -11.29 21.31
N ARG A 428 0.89 -11.70 20.42
CA ARG A 428 2.01 -10.87 19.98
C ARG A 428 1.65 -10.21 18.66
N ARG A 429 1.93 -8.92 18.55
CA ARG A 429 1.92 -8.22 17.27
C ARG A 429 3.20 -8.57 16.49
N LEU A 430 3.05 -9.18 15.32
CA LEU A 430 4.14 -9.45 14.41
C LEU A 430 4.51 -8.19 13.63
N ALA A 431 3.53 -7.58 12.96
CA ALA A 431 3.72 -6.38 12.15
C ALA A 431 2.49 -5.47 12.20
N SER A 432 2.66 -4.20 11.82
CA SER A 432 1.56 -3.26 11.60
C SER A 432 1.75 -2.56 10.27
N LEU A 433 0.69 -2.54 9.47
CA LEU A 433 0.62 -1.79 8.24
C LEU A 433 0.30 -0.32 8.53
N PRO A 434 0.94 0.63 7.83
CA PRO A 434 0.58 2.04 7.91
C PRO A 434 -0.88 2.29 7.52
N LYS A 435 -1.49 3.32 8.13
CA LYS A 435 -2.80 3.81 7.69
C LYS A 435 -2.70 4.27 6.23
N GLY A 436 -3.55 3.73 5.37
CA GLY A 436 -3.57 4.03 3.93
C GLY A 436 -2.91 2.98 3.04
N SER A 437 -2.21 1.99 3.61
CA SER A 437 -1.64 0.86 2.86
C SER A 437 -2.67 -0.16 2.35
N GLY A 438 -3.96 0.06 2.64
CA GLY A 438 -5.01 -0.94 2.48
C GLY A 438 -5.24 -1.74 3.76
N SER A 439 -6.26 -2.59 3.73
CA SER A 439 -6.69 -3.43 4.84
C SER A 439 -6.22 -4.87 4.61
N PRO A 440 -5.44 -5.48 5.52
CA PRO A 440 -5.02 -6.87 5.37
C PRO A 440 -6.24 -7.79 5.38
N SER A 441 -6.29 -8.76 4.47
CA SER A 441 -7.47 -9.58 4.24
C SER A 441 -7.18 -11.08 4.31
N GLY A 442 -6.45 -11.63 3.34
CA GLY A 442 -6.05 -13.03 3.32
C GLY A 442 -4.73 -13.24 4.02
N ILE A 443 -4.43 -14.47 4.46
CA ILE A 443 -3.12 -14.81 5.02
C ILE A 443 -2.62 -16.19 4.58
N ALA A 444 -1.32 -16.30 4.27
CA ALA A 444 -0.64 -17.56 4.00
C ALA A 444 0.80 -17.52 4.53
N LEU A 445 1.41 -18.69 4.73
CA LEU A 445 2.78 -18.82 5.23
C LEU A 445 3.68 -19.50 4.20
N ASP A 446 4.93 -19.08 4.14
CA ASP A 446 5.98 -19.79 3.40
C ASP A 446 6.89 -20.64 4.30
N ALA A 447 7.70 -21.48 3.67
CA ALA A 447 8.59 -22.43 4.32
C ALA A 447 9.75 -21.79 5.10
N GLU A 448 10.00 -20.49 4.90
CA GLU A 448 10.99 -19.74 5.66
C GLU A 448 10.40 -19.05 6.89
N GLY A 449 9.09 -19.23 7.14
CA GLY A 449 8.36 -18.57 8.23
C GLY A 449 7.88 -17.17 7.88
N GLY A 450 7.94 -16.78 6.61
CA GLY A 450 7.39 -15.53 6.12
C GLY A 450 5.85 -15.55 6.06
N VAL A 451 5.24 -14.41 6.37
CA VAL A 451 3.80 -14.23 6.40
C VAL A 451 3.35 -13.37 5.23
N TRP A 452 2.55 -13.95 4.35
CA TRP A 452 1.96 -13.27 3.20
C TRP A 452 0.55 -12.79 3.51
N THR A 453 0.21 -11.56 3.13
CA THR A 453 -1.15 -11.03 3.24
C THR A 453 -1.52 -10.17 2.04
N THR A 454 -2.78 -10.27 1.59
CA THR A 454 -3.36 -9.36 0.60
C THR A 454 -3.81 -8.07 1.28
N LEU A 455 -3.67 -6.94 0.58
CA LEU A 455 -4.10 -5.61 1.05
C LEU A 455 -5.27 -5.10 0.19
N ARG A 456 -6.49 -5.24 0.71
CA ARG A 456 -7.71 -4.69 0.09
C ARG A 456 -7.66 -3.17 0.12
N ASP A 457 -8.02 -2.53 -0.97
CA ASP A 457 -7.84 -1.10 -1.27
C ASP A 457 -6.37 -0.64 -1.33
N GLY A 458 -5.43 -1.52 -0.99
CA GLY A 458 -3.98 -1.33 -1.14
C GLY A 458 -3.40 -1.89 -2.43
N TRP A 459 -4.21 -2.61 -3.22
CA TRP A 459 -3.85 -3.18 -4.53
C TRP A 459 -2.55 -3.99 -4.48
N SER A 460 -2.31 -4.71 -3.40
CA SER A 460 -1.01 -5.34 -3.20
C SER A 460 -1.10 -6.65 -2.44
N LEU A 461 -0.07 -7.46 -2.65
CA LEU A 461 0.32 -8.59 -1.84
C LEU A 461 1.61 -8.22 -1.12
N VAL A 462 1.70 -8.46 0.17
CA VAL A 462 2.91 -8.20 0.95
C VAL A 462 3.36 -9.45 1.69
N ARG A 463 4.68 -9.56 1.89
CA ARG A 463 5.32 -10.57 2.72
C ARG A 463 6.05 -9.88 3.87
N PHE A 464 5.85 -10.38 5.08
CA PHE A 464 6.64 -10.04 6.25
C PHE A 464 7.55 -11.21 6.63
N GLY A 465 8.78 -10.92 7.04
CA GLY A 465 9.69 -11.93 7.58
C GLY A 465 9.24 -12.45 8.95
N PRO A 466 9.88 -13.53 9.46
CA PRO A 466 9.56 -14.11 10.77
C PRO A 466 9.73 -13.14 11.95
N ASP A 467 10.57 -12.12 11.77
CA ASP A 467 10.81 -11.04 12.72
C ASP A 467 9.80 -9.89 12.62
N GLY A 468 8.93 -9.91 11.61
CA GLY A 468 7.92 -8.89 11.33
C GLY A 468 8.40 -7.74 10.46
N ALA A 469 9.63 -7.79 9.92
CA ALA A 469 10.10 -6.84 8.92
C ALA A 469 9.32 -7.03 7.60
N LEU A 470 9.08 -5.94 6.86
CA LEU A 470 8.49 -6.04 5.52
C LEU A 470 9.58 -6.50 4.56
N ASP A 471 9.39 -7.67 3.94
CA ASP A 471 10.38 -8.29 3.06
C ASP A 471 10.08 -8.02 1.58
N ARG A 472 8.79 -8.09 1.20
CA ARG A 472 8.36 -8.00 -0.20
C ARG A 472 7.01 -7.33 -0.32
N MET A 473 6.82 -6.50 -1.34
CA MET A 473 5.54 -5.95 -1.75
C MET A 473 5.39 -6.14 -3.26
N ILE A 474 4.22 -6.62 -3.68
CA ILE A 474 3.88 -6.91 -5.07
C ILE A 474 2.59 -6.18 -5.40
N GLY A 475 2.62 -5.30 -6.39
CA GLY A 475 1.41 -4.63 -6.90
C GLY A 475 0.51 -5.60 -7.65
N LEU A 476 -0.80 -5.49 -7.45
CA LEU A 476 -1.82 -6.31 -8.08
C LEU A 476 -2.73 -5.45 -8.97
N PRO A 477 -3.22 -5.96 -10.11
CA PRO A 477 -4.10 -5.24 -11.03
C PRO A 477 -5.56 -5.20 -10.54
N VAL A 478 -5.79 -5.40 -9.25
CA VAL A 478 -7.11 -5.45 -8.62
C VAL A 478 -7.12 -4.64 -7.31
N PRO A 479 -8.15 -3.80 -7.08
CA PRO A 479 -8.31 -3.04 -5.84
C PRO A 479 -8.63 -3.92 -4.64
N GLY A 480 -9.36 -5.01 -4.87
CA GLY A 480 -9.85 -5.88 -3.80
C GLY A 480 -9.27 -7.29 -3.89
N PRO A 481 -7.96 -7.51 -3.71
CA PRO A 481 -7.46 -8.84 -3.42
C PRO A 481 -8.02 -9.28 -2.06
N ILE A 482 -8.56 -10.50 -1.98
CA ILE A 482 -9.38 -10.94 -0.83
C ILE A 482 -8.68 -12.03 -0.04
N ASP A 483 -8.28 -13.12 -0.69
CA ASP A 483 -7.63 -14.25 -0.03
C ASP A 483 -6.51 -14.82 -0.90
N LEU A 484 -5.66 -15.65 -0.32
CA LEU A 484 -4.52 -16.25 -1.00
C LEU A 484 -4.23 -17.67 -0.50
N ALA A 485 -3.67 -18.51 -1.37
CA ALA A 485 -3.22 -19.84 -1.00
C ALA A 485 -2.05 -20.29 -1.88
N PHE A 486 -1.02 -20.85 -1.23
CA PHE A 486 0.02 -21.59 -1.94
C PHE A 486 -0.54 -22.91 -2.46
N ALA A 487 -0.14 -23.27 -3.68
CA ALA A 487 -0.69 -24.36 -4.45
C ALA A 487 0.37 -24.97 -5.39
N GLY A 488 -0.01 -26.07 -6.03
CA GLY A 488 0.89 -26.87 -6.86
C GLY A 488 1.51 -28.02 -6.07
N PRO A 489 2.10 -29.02 -6.76
CA PRO A 489 2.74 -30.18 -6.12
C PRO A 489 3.82 -29.76 -5.12
N ASP A 490 4.58 -28.72 -5.47
CA ASP A 490 5.68 -28.17 -4.69
C ASP A 490 5.31 -26.96 -3.82
N LYS A 491 4.03 -26.53 -3.85
CA LYS A 491 3.54 -25.32 -3.18
C LYS A 491 4.32 -24.07 -3.59
N ASP A 492 4.83 -24.04 -4.81
CA ASP A 492 5.64 -22.97 -5.39
C ASP A 492 4.79 -21.91 -6.12
N THR A 493 3.49 -22.11 -6.23
CA THR A 493 2.59 -21.18 -6.92
C THR A 493 1.66 -20.54 -5.91
N LEU A 494 1.55 -19.22 -5.90
CA LEU A 494 0.62 -18.50 -5.05
C LEU A 494 -0.58 -18.02 -5.88
N TYR A 495 -1.79 -18.44 -5.48
CA TYR A 495 -3.03 -17.96 -6.06
C TYR A 495 -3.67 -16.90 -5.17
N ILE A 496 -4.26 -15.88 -5.79
CA ILE A 496 -4.93 -14.77 -5.10
C ILE A 496 -6.34 -14.63 -5.66
N THR A 497 -7.35 -14.71 -4.79
CA THR A 497 -8.73 -14.40 -5.15
C THR A 497 -8.98 -12.91 -5.03
N SER A 498 -9.93 -12.39 -5.81
CA SER A 498 -10.27 -10.97 -5.79
C SER A 498 -11.78 -10.71 -5.82
N SER A 499 -12.15 -9.48 -5.50
CA SER A 499 -13.52 -8.98 -5.50
C SER A 499 -13.70 -7.92 -6.56
N ARG A 500 -14.88 -7.93 -7.18
CA ARG A 500 -15.38 -6.83 -8.01
C ARG A 500 -16.61 -6.13 -7.42
N HIS A 501 -17.05 -6.59 -6.25
CA HIS A 501 -18.14 -6.01 -5.48
C HIS A 501 -17.76 -4.63 -4.91
N ASP A 502 -18.75 -3.74 -4.80
CA ASP A 502 -18.63 -2.36 -4.32
C ASP A 502 -17.61 -1.48 -5.06
N LEU A 503 -17.20 -1.89 -6.27
CA LEU A 503 -16.34 -1.08 -7.13
C LEU A 503 -17.18 -0.21 -8.07
N PRO A 504 -16.97 1.12 -8.10
CA PRO A 504 -17.58 1.99 -9.09
C PRO A 504 -17.25 1.52 -10.51
N MET A 505 -18.17 1.76 -11.46
CA MET A 505 -17.96 1.43 -12.88
C MET A 505 -16.65 2.02 -13.45
N GLU A 506 -16.24 3.20 -12.99
CA GLU A 506 -14.97 3.84 -13.36
C GLU A 506 -13.76 3.01 -12.87
N THR A 507 -13.81 2.51 -11.65
CA THR A 507 -12.77 1.63 -11.08
C THR A 507 -12.71 0.29 -11.81
N LEU A 508 -13.86 -0.30 -12.15
CA LEU A 508 -13.92 -1.56 -12.90
C LEU A 508 -13.36 -1.42 -14.33
N SER A 509 -13.56 -0.28 -14.99
CA SER A 509 -12.93 0.01 -16.28
C SER A 509 -11.41 0.07 -16.18
N ASN A 510 -10.88 0.56 -15.05
CA ASN A 510 -9.43 0.69 -14.81
C ASN A 510 -8.79 -0.57 -14.19
N ALA A 511 -9.59 -1.46 -13.61
CA ALA A 511 -9.18 -2.74 -13.06
C ALA A 511 -10.08 -3.87 -13.59
N PRO A 512 -10.01 -4.17 -14.90
CA PRO A 512 -10.87 -5.18 -15.53
C PRO A 512 -10.61 -6.60 -14.99
N ALA A 513 -9.44 -6.84 -14.38
CA ALA A 513 -9.10 -8.09 -13.71
C ALA A 513 -9.85 -8.30 -12.37
N SER A 514 -10.58 -7.30 -11.87
CA SER A 514 -11.31 -7.41 -10.60
C SER A 514 -12.31 -8.58 -10.63
N GLY A 515 -12.26 -9.44 -9.62
CA GLY A 515 -13.05 -10.65 -9.51
C GLY A 515 -12.39 -11.88 -10.14
N HIS A 516 -11.34 -11.74 -10.93
CA HIS A 516 -10.60 -12.89 -11.45
C HIS A 516 -9.63 -13.46 -10.42
N LEU A 517 -9.27 -14.73 -10.63
CA LEU A 517 -8.20 -15.41 -9.91
C LEU A 517 -6.85 -14.97 -10.53
N LEU A 518 -5.90 -14.60 -9.67
CA LEU A 518 -4.54 -14.25 -10.08
C LEU A 518 -3.59 -15.37 -9.66
N ARG A 519 -2.50 -15.54 -10.40
CA ARG A 519 -1.43 -16.50 -10.15
C ARG A 519 -0.10 -15.78 -10.17
N LEU A 520 0.78 -16.08 -9.21
CA LEU A 520 2.18 -15.69 -9.28
C LEU A 520 3.10 -16.84 -8.81
N ASP A 521 4.34 -16.79 -9.28
CA ASP A 521 5.46 -17.56 -8.70
C ASP A 521 6.22 -16.62 -7.74
N PRO A 522 6.15 -16.82 -6.42
CA PRO A 522 6.84 -15.98 -5.46
C PRO A 522 8.31 -16.38 -5.26
N GLU A 523 8.85 -17.34 -6.01
CA GLU A 523 10.19 -17.94 -5.82
C GLU A 523 10.39 -18.55 -4.42
N LEU A 524 9.29 -18.80 -3.70
CA LEU A 524 9.25 -19.34 -2.35
C LEU A 524 8.17 -20.42 -2.27
N LYS A 525 8.44 -21.46 -1.48
CA LYS A 525 7.47 -22.54 -1.26
C LYS A 525 6.57 -22.22 -0.08
N GLY A 526 5.28 -22.46 -0.24
CA GLY A 526 4.29 -22.37 0.81
C GLY A 526 4.35 -23.50 1.83
N VAL A 527 3.77 -23.25 3.00
CA VAL A 527 3.43 -24.32 3.96
C VAL A 527 1.92 -24.43 4.13
N THR A 528 1.46 -25.66 4.30
CA THR A 528 0.06 -25.97 4.60
C THR A 528 0.01 -26.65 5.94
N ALA A 529 -0.70 -26.06 6.90
CA ALA A 529 -0.89 -26.63 8.23
C ALA A 529 -1.48 -28.06 8.18
N HIS A 530 -2.38 -28.33 7.24
CA HIS A 530 -3.08 -29.59 7.18
C HIS A 530 -2.80 -30.33 5.85
N ALA A 531 -2.20 -31.52 5.93
CA ALA A 531 -2.24 -32.52 4.86
C ALA A 531 -3.62 -33.17 4.87
N CYS A 532 -4.63 -32.50 4.31
CA CYS A 532 -5.99 -33.08 4.30
C CYS A 532 -6.03 -34.21 3.28
N HIS A 533 -6.09 -35.45 3.78
CA HIS A 533 -6.20 -36.70 3.02
C HIS A 533 -7.57 -36.90 2.32
N TRP A 534 -8.32 -35.81 2.11
CA TRP A 534 -9.60 -35.88 1.40
C TRP A 534 -9.37 -36.31 -0.05
N GLY A 535 -9.78 -37.53 -0.39
CA GLY A 535 -9.61 -38.12 -1.73
C GLY A 535 -8.40 -39.06 -1.88
N THR A 536 -7.61 -39.34 -0.83
CA THR A 536 -6.67 -40.46 -0.84
C THR A 536 -7.37 -41.73 -0.41
N ARG A 537 -7.48 -42.72 -1.30
CA ARG A 537 -7.89 -44.09 -0.99
C ARG A 537 -6.80 -44.86 -0.26
#